data_AF-A0A6C1E8Z0-F1
#
_entry.id   AF-A0A6C1E8Z0-F1
#
_cell.length_a   1.000
_cell.length_b   1.000
_cell.length_c   1.000
_cell.angle_alpha   90.00
_cell.angle_beta   90.00
_cell.angle_gamma   90.00
#
_symmetry.space_group_name_H-M   'P 1'
#
loop_
_entity.id
_entity.type
_entity.pdbx_description
1 polymer ?
#
loop_
_entity_poly.entity_id
_entity_poly.type
_entity_poly.pdbx_seq_one_letter_code
_entity_poly.pdbx_strand_id
1 'polypeptide(L)'
;MTVAYSLENLRKISNALVGDQLAKVEYFLAPKCLIFQFLVAIRPDDRVALKNAKLDLLYTLLHLEPQQRDMVGTSYLDTVSAIYKSMTLARSFAQNESLTNYKYVKLLNLCAEVYPNCEFSDLQYLQKGFIHLVNNKFLRGLCSANEVTTIIELLKFFSLVDEERDGGSDLTDPIKQEREVTEISHYQDFNMADSLEQIIVKTSTKYLDQISLKYIVRLKVSRPASPSSVKNDPFDNKGVDCTRAIPKKINISSVYDSSLLSLGLLLYLRYSYVIPDDRKLWNDLTFKAFILGLLKSDDVNIRCISLKFLCIHTLQRIKDGRIRVLWKKYCHISLNRSTTTHYLGGLIHSIH
;
A
#
# COMPACT_ATOMS: atom_id res chain seq x y z
N MET A 1 -34.97 -26.26 2.88
CA MET A 1 -34.18 -27.41 3.36
C MET A 1 -32.80 -26.89 3.75
N THR A 2 -32.40 -27.03 5.02
CA THR A 2 -31.05 -26.66 5.48
C THR A 2 -30.10 -27.82 5.18
N VAL A 3 -29.21 -27.65 4.19
CA VAL A 3 -28.16 -28.63 3.94
C VAL A 3 -27.09 -28.44 5.02
N ALA A 4 -26.99 -29.40 5.94
CA ALA A 4 -25.96 -29.40 6.97
C ALA A 4 -24.65 -29.97 6.39
N TYR A 5 -23.67 -29.11 6.13
CA TYR A 5 -22.34 -29.54 5.70
C TYR A 5 -21.45 -29.79 6.92
N SER A 6 -20.87 -30.99 7.02
CA SER A 6 -19.86 -31.30 8.02
C SER A 6 -18.49 -30.73 7.65
N LEU A 7 -17.59 -30.59 8.63
CA LEU A 7 -16.22 -30.16 8.40
C LEU A 7 -15.46 -31.09 7.46
N GLU A 8 -15.60 -32.42 7.60
CA GLU A 8 -14.97 -33.35 6.66
C GLU A 8 -15.50 -33.17 5.24
N ASN A 9 -16.80 -32.91 5.09
CA ASN A 9 -17.40 -32.70 3.77
C ASN A 9 -16.82 -31.45 3.09
N LEU A 10 -16.66 -30.33 3.82
CA LEU A 10 -16.04 -29.12 3.26
C LEU A 10 -14.60 -29.37 2.80
N ARG A 11 -13.82 -30.13 3.56
CA ARG A 11 -12.44 -30.48 3.19
C ARG A 11 -12.38 -31.38 1.96
N LYS A 12 -13.26 -32.38 1.88
CA LYS A 12 -13.38 -33.26 0.71
C LYS A 12 -13.72 -32.46 -0.55
N ILE A 13 -14.70 -31.56 -0.44
CA ILE A 13 -15.09 -30.68 -1.55
C ILE A 13 -13.91 -29.79 -1.96
N SER A 14 -13.27 -29.12 -1.00
CA SER A 14 -12.14 -28.24 -1.28
C SER A 14 -11.01 -28.97 -2.01
N ASN A 15 -10.66 -30.18 -1.58
CA ASN A 15 -9.63 -30.99 -2.23
C ASN A 15 -10.00 -31.42 -3.66
N ALA A 16 -11.28 -31.70 -3.92
CA ALA A 16 -11.77 -32.08 -5.24
C ALA A 16 -11.80 -30.92 -6.24
N LEU A 17 -11.88 -29.67 -5.76
CA LEU A 17 -12.02 -28.47 -6.59
C LEU A 17 -10.68 -27.81 -6.97
N VAL A 18 -9.56 -28.28 -6.44
CA VAL A 18 -8.25 -27.68 -6.71
C VAL A 18 -7.87 -27.92 -8.17
N GLY A 19 -7.81 -26.85 -8.97
CA GLY A 19 -7.44 -26.89 -10.39
C GLY A 19 -8.58 -27.25 -11.35
N ASP A 20 -9.75 -27.67 -10.84
CA ASP A 20 -10.90 -28.02 -11.67
C ASP A 20 -11.86 -26.82 -11.81
N GLN A 21 -11.73 -26.08 -12.92
CA GLN A 21 -12.56 -24.90 -13.18
C GLN A 21 -14.01 -25.27 -13.50
N LEU A 22 -14.26 -26.40 -14.16
CA LEU A 22 -15.61 -26.81 -14.54
C LEU A 22 -16.41 -27.20 -13.29
N ALA A 23 -15.81 -28.00 -12.41
CA ALA A 23 -16.45 -28.37 -11.15
C ALA A 23 -16.78 -27.14 -10.29
N LYS A 24 -15.91 -26.13 -10.24
CA LYS A 24 -16.22 -24.87 -9.53
C LYS A 24 -17.43 -24.16 -10.13
N VAL A 25 -17.53 -24.06 -11.46
CA VAL A 25 -18.69 -23.44 -12.15
C VAL A 25 -19.98 -24.19 -11.82
N GLU A 26 -19.96 -25.52 -11.76
CA GLU A 26 -21.15 -26.30 -11.40
C GLU A 26 -21.70 -25.96 -10.01
N TYR A 27 -20.86 -25.54 -9.06
CA TYR A 27 -21.32 -25.14 -7.72
C TYR A 27 -22.15 -23.86 -7.73
N PHE A 28 -22.06 -23.04 -8.78
CA PHE A 28 -22.90 -21.86 -8.96
C PHE A 28 -24.28 -22.19 -9.55
N LEU A 29 -24.47 -23.42 -10.05
CA LEU A 29 -25.74 -23.86 -10.62
C LEU A 29 -26.63 -24.55 -9.57
N ALA A 30 -27.94 -24.51 -9.79
CA ALA A 30 -28.89 -25.24 -8.95
C ALA A 30 -28.69 -26.77 -9.13
N PRO A 31 -28.75 -27.57 -8.05
CA PRO A 31 -29.10 -27.21 -6.67
C PRO A 31 -27.88 -26.86 -5.79
N LYS A 32 -26.65 -26.95 -6.30
CA LYS A 32 -25.40 -26.82 -5.52
C LYS A 32 -25.16 -25.40 -4.99
N CYS A 33 -25.75 -24.38 -5.63
CA CYS A 33 -25.65 -22.97 -5.24
C CYS A 33 -26.05 -22.67 -3.78
N LEU A 34 -26.87 -23.52 -3.14
CA LEU A 34 -27.22 -23.39 -1.73
C LEU A 34 -26.01 -23.45 -0.78
N ILE A 35 -24.88 -24.00 -1.23
CA ILE A 35 -23.65 -24.05 -0.42
C ILE A 35 -23.17 -22.64 -0.05
N PHE A 36 -23.34 -21.64 -0.92
CA PHE A 36 -22.85 -20.28 -0.67
C PHE A 36 -23.53 -19.62 0.53
N GLN A 37 -24.82 -19.88 0.73
CA GLN A 37 -25.56 -19.40 1.90
C GLN A 37 -24.94 -19.95 3.20
N PHE A 38 -24.55 -21.22 3.20
CA PHE A 38 -23.90 -21.85 4.35
C PHE A 38 -22.47 -21.31 4.58
N LEU A 39 -21.72 -21.09 3.50
CA LEU A 39 -20.33 -20.64 3.57
C LEU A 39 -20.19 -19.19 4.02
N VAL A 40 -21.05 -18.30 3.53
CA VAL A 40 -21.06 -16.88 3.90
C VAL A 40 -21.56 -16.69 5.34
N ALA A 41 -22.43 -17.57 5.83
CA ALA A 41 -22.90 -17.57 7.21
C ALA A 41 -21.84 -18.10 8.20
N ILE A 42 -20.80 -17.29 8.45
CA ILE A 42 -19.78 -17.55 9.47
C ILE A 42 -20.23 -16.89 10.78
N ARG A 43 -20.46 -17.69 11.81
CA ARG A 43 -20.92 -17.17 13.11
C ARG A 43 -19.77 -17.01 14.11
N PRO A 44 -19.88 -16.09 15.09
CA PRO A 44 -18.85 -15.92 16.12
C PRO A 44 -18.55 -17.19 16.93
N ASP A 45 -19.58 -18.00 17.20
CA ASP A 45 -19.52 -19.26 17.95
C ASP A 45 -19.04 -20.47 17.12
N ASP A 46 -18.88 -20.34 15.80
CA ASP A 46 -18.32 -21.40 14.97
C ASP A 46 -16.89 -21.75 15.44
N ARG A 47 -16.58 -23.05 15.51
CA ARG A 47 -15.22 -23.53 15.81
C ARG A 47 -14.23 -22.96 14.77
N VAL A 48 -13.03 -22.58 15.22
CA VAL A 48 -11.96 -22.02 14.35
C VAL A 48 -11.70 -22.89 13.11
N ALA A 49 -11.65 -24.22 13.29
CA ALA A 49 -11.46 -25.15 12.17
C ALA A 49 -12.57 -25.07 11.11
N LEU A 50 -13.82 -24.85 11.53
CA LEU A 50 -14.96 -24.70 10.63
C LEU A 50 -14.91 -23.35 9.89
N LYS A 51 -14.64 -22.25 10.61
CA LYS A 51 -14.46 -20.92 10.00
C LYS A 51 -13.41 -20.96 8.89
N ASN A 52 -12.25 -21.55 9.19
CA ASN A 52 -11.15 -21.68 8.25
C ASN A 52 -11.51 -22.54 7.03
N ALA A 53 -12.23 -23.65 7.22
CA ALA A 53 -12.66 -24.51 6.11
C ALA A 53 -13.69 -23.80 5.21
N LYS A 54 -14.61 -23.01 5.79
CA LYS A 54 -15.55 -22.19 5.02
C LYS A 54 -14.82 -21.14 4.17
N LEU A 55 -13.85 -20.42 4.76
CA LEU A 55 -13.05 -19.42 4.06
C LEU A 55 -12.19 -20.04 2.94
N ASP A 56 -11.56 -21.19 3.18
CA ASP A 56 -10.77 -21.90 2.16
C ASP A 56 -11.64 -22.32 0.97
N LEU A 57 -12.83 -22.86 1.24
CA LEU A 57 -13.74 -23.30 0.19
C LEU A 57 -14.32 -22.11 -0.58
N LEU A 58 -14.69 -21.01 0.09
CA LEU A 58 -15.13 -19.78 -0.58
C LEU A 58 -14.04 -19.23 -1.50
N TYR A 59 -12.82 -19.12 -1.00
CA TYR A 59 -11.68 -18.67 -1.82
C TYR A 59 -11.47 -19.59 -3.03
N THR A 60 -11.55 -20.90 -2.83
CA THR A 60 -11.37 -21.89 -3.91
C THR A 60 -12.47 -21.77 -4.99
N LEU A 61 -13.74 -21.64 -4.58
CA LEU A 61 -14.88 -21.53 -5.48
C LEU A 61 -14.90 -20.20 -6.24
N LEU A 62 -14.51 -19.10 -5.60
CA LEU A 62 -14.45 -17.79 -6.23
C LEU A 62 -13.22 -17.60 -7.11
N HIS A 63 -12.19 -18.42 -6.96
CA HIS A 63 -10.99 -18.32 -7.80
C HIS A 63 -11.23 -18.93 -9.19
N LEU A 64 -11.98 -18.19 -10.00
CA LEU A 64 -12.34 -18.47 -11.39
C LEU A 64 -11.60 -17.52 -12.34
N GLU A 65 -11.21 -18.00 -13.51
CA GLU A 65 -10.66 -17.16 -14.57
C GLU A 65 -11.78 -16.33 -15.21
N PRO A 66 -11.46 -15.24 -15.95
CA PRO A 66 -12.47 -14.33 -16.51
C PRO A 66 -13.54 -15.05 -17.34
N GLN A 67 -13.14 -16.03 -18.17
CA GLN A 67 -14.06 -16.76 -19.04
C GLN A 67 -15.11 -17.56 -18.24
N GLN A 68 -14.72 -18.18 -17.12
CA GLN A 68 -15.68 -18.89 -16.27
C GLN A 68 -16.54 -17.93 -15.46
N ARG A 69 -16.00 -16.76 -15.10
CA ARG A 69 -16.82 -15.70 -14.47
C ARG A 69 -17.92 -15.22 -15.41
N ASP A 70 -17.62 -15.07 -16.70
CA ASP A 70 -18.62 -14.72 -17.72
C ASP A 70 -19.71 -15.80 -17.85
N MET A 71 -19.33 -17.09 -17.73
CA MET A 71 -20.29 -18.21 -17.74
C MET A 71 -21.23 -18.20 -16.51
N VAL A 72 -20.70 -17.88 -15.33
CA VAL A 72 -21.48 -17.79 -14.10
C VAL A 72 -22.35 -16.53 -14.08
N GLY A 73 -21.88 -15.45 -14.71
CA GLY A 73 -22.59 -14.18 -14.79
C GLY A 73 -22.82 -13.53 -13.42
N THR A 74 -24.01 -12.95 -13.24
CA THR A 74 -24.33 -12.13 -12.06
C THR A 74 -24.30 -12.90 -10.74
N SER A 75 -24.53 -14.22 -10.75
CA SER A 75 -24.48 -15.04 -9.54
C SER A 75 -23.10 -15.02 -8.85
N TYR A 76 -22.03 -14.81 -9.61
CA TYR A 76 -20.70 -14.59 -9.05
C TYR A 76 -20.65 -13.28 -8.25
N LEU A 77 -21.12 -12.18 -8.86
CA LEU A 77 -21.14 -10.85 -8.25
C LEU A 77 -22.08 -10.79 -7.04
N ASP A 78 -23.22 -11.48 -7.08
CA ASP A 78 -24.15 -11.61 -5.96
C ASP A 78 -23.47 -12.28 -4.76
N THR A 79 -22.64 -13.30 -5.02
CA THR A 79 -21.87 -14.00 -3.98
C THR A 79 -20.80 -13.08 -3.39
N VAL A 80 -20.09 -12.30 -4.22
CA VAL A 80 -19.12 -11.29 -3.75
C VAL A 80 -19.83 -10.22 -2.91
N SER A 81 -20.98 -9.71 -3.36
CA SER A 81 -21.77 -8.75 -2.59
C SER A 81 -22.25 -9.32 -1.26
N ALA A 82 -22.61 -10.60 -1.20
CA ALA A 82 -22.99 -11.27 0.04
C ALA A 82 -21.81 -11.37 1.01
N ILE A 83 -20.59 -11.61 0.53
CA ILE A 83 -19.38 -11.60 1.37
C ILE A 83 -19.18 -10.23 2.01
N TYR A 84 -19.28 -9.14 1.23
CA TYR A 84 -19.09 -7.78 1.76
C TYR A 84 -20.17 -7.37 2.76
N LYS A 85 -21.44 -7.74 2.53
CA LYS A 85 -22.57 -7.27 3.33
C LYS A 85 -22.91 -8.17 4.52
N SER A 86 -22.70 -9.48 4.41
CA SER A 86 -23.23 -10.46 5.37
C SER A 86 -22.17 -11.03 6.31
N MET A 87 -20.88 -10.95 5.98
CA MET A 87 -19.81 -11.40 6.90
C MET A 87 -19.51 -10.36 7.97
N THR A 88 -19.36 -10.79 9.21
CA THR A 88 -19.08 -9.91 10.37
C THR A 88 -17.66 -10.04 10.91
N LEU A 89 -16.78 -10.79 10.23
CA LEU A 89 -15.41 -11.07 10.69
C LEU A 89 -14.55 -9.81 10.83
N ALA A 90 -14.81 -8.75 10.05
CA ALA A 90 -14.13 -7.47 10.19
C ALA A 90 -14.40 -6.82 11.56
N ARG A 91 -15.63 -6.93 12.07
CA ARG A 91 -16.05 -6.31 13.34
C ARG A 91 -15.39 -6.96 14.55
N SER A 92 -15.07 -8.26 14.44
CA SER A 92 -14.37 -9.02 15.47
C SER A 92 -12.88 -9.24 15.17
N PHE A 93 -12.28 -8.40 14.32
CA PHE A 93 -10.92 -8.62 13.81
C PHE A 93 -9.88 -8.81 14.92
N ALA A 94 -9.96 -8.03 16.00
CA ALA A 94 -9.03 -8.11 17.13
C ALA A 94 -9.20 -9.38 17.99
N GLN A 95 -10.38 -10.02 17.95
CA GLN A 95 -10.68 -11.23 18.73
C GLN A 95 -10.50 -12.52 17.92
N ASN A 96 -10.45 -12.43 16.59
CA ASN A 96 -10.30 -13.59 15.73
C ASN A 96 -8.89 -14.19 15.82
N GLU A 97 -8.80 -15.50 15.57
CA GLU A 97 -7.52 -16.19 15.38
C GLU A 97 -6.74 -15.64 14.17
N SER A 98 -5.42 -15.56 14.31
CA SER A 98 -4.51 -14.97 13.28
C SER A 98 -4.71 -15.58 11.89
N LEU A 99 -4.84 -16.90 11.81
CA LEU A 99 -5.07 -17.61 10.55
C LEU A 99 -6.44 -17.28 9.93
N THR A 100 -7.46 -17.05 10.76
CA THR A 100 -8.81 -16.67 10.29
C THR A 100 -8.76 -15.29 9.66
N ASN A 101 -8.08 -14.34 10.32
CA ASN A 101 -7.89 -12.99 9.79
C ASN A 101 -7.11 -13.01 8.47
N TYR A 102 -6.01 -13.77 8.39
CA TYR A 102 -5.25 -13.91 7.15
C TYR A 102 -6.13 -14.41 5.99
N LYS A 103 -6.87 -15.51 6.20
CA LYS A 103 -7.73 -16.10 5.16
C LYS A 103 -8.87 -15.16 4.77
N TYR A 104 -9.45 -14.47 5.74
CA TYR A 104 -10.52 -13.51 5.49
C TYR A 104 -10.02 -12.32 4.65
N VAL A 105 -8.90 -11.69 5.02
CA VAL A 105 -8.37 -10.56 4.25
C VAL A 105 -7.91 -11.00 2.85
N LYS A 106 -7.35 -12.21 2.72
CA LYS A 106 -7.00 -12.78 1.42
C LYS A 106 -8.23 -12.97 0.52
N LEU A 107 -9.37 -13.38 1.10
CA LEU A 107 -10.64 -13.46 0.39
C LEU A 107 -11.13 -12.06 -0.01
N LEU A 108 -11.00 -11.05 0.86
CA LEU A 108 -11.36 -9.67 0.53
C LEU A 108 -10.52 -9.10 -0.62
N ASN A 109 -9.22 -9.40 -0.69
CA ASN A 109 -8.38 -9.00 -1.82
C ASN A 109 -8.90 -9.59 -3.14
N LEU A 110 -9.23 -10.88 -3.16
CA LEU A 110 -9.84 -11.50 -4.35
C LEU A 110 -11.17 -10.83 -4.74
N CYS A 111 -12.01 -10.51 -3.77
CA CYS A 111 -13.27 -9.81 -4.03
C CYS A 111 -13.04 -8.40 -4.60
N ALA A 112 -12.07 -7.66 -4.06
CA ALA A 112 -11.76 -6.29 -4.50
C ALA A 112 -11.19 -6.27 -5.92
N GLU A 113 -10.35 -7.24 -6.29
CA GLU A 113 -9.80 -7.35 -7.65
C GLU A 113 -10.88 -7.66 -8.68
N VAL A 114 -11.91 -8.43 -8.32
CA VAL A 114 -12.92 -8.89 -9.27
C VAL A 114 -14.14 -7.98 -9.35
N TYR A 115 -14.51 -7.32 -8.24
CA TYR A 115 -15.67 -6.44 -8.20
C TYR A 115 -15.39 -5.17 -7.38
N PRO A 116 -14.57 -4.26 -7.91
CA PRO A 116 -14.05 -3.14 -7.13
C PRO A 116 -15.13 -2.10 -6.81
N ASN A 117 -16.11 -1.91 -7.70
CA ASN A 117 -17.27 -1.03 -7.53
C ASN A 117 -18.21 -1.38 -6.35
N CYS A 118 -18.01 -2.53 -5.69
CA CYS A 118 -18.85 -2.91 -4.56
C CYS A 118 -18.36 -2.24 -3.27
N GLU A 119 -19.21 -1.41 -2.66
CA GLU A 119 -18.86 -0.74 -1.40
C GLU A 119 -18.65 -1.75 -0.26
N PHE A 120 -17.50 -1.64 0.41
CA PHE A 120 -17.17 -2.40 1.60
C PHE A 120 -17.39 -1.54 2.86
N SER A 121 -18.53 -1.74 3.54
CA SER A 121 -18.96 -0.91 4.68
C SER A 121 -18.09 -1.03 5.93
N ASP A 122 -17.36 -2.13 6.08
CA ASP A 122 -16.65 -2.48 7.32
C ASP A 122 -15.15 -2.07 7.30
N LEU A 123 -14.74 -1.21 6.35
CA LEU A 123 -13.35 -0.76 6.17
C LEU A 123 -12.73 -0.19 7.46
N GLN A 124 -13.48 0.61 8.21
CA GLN A 124 -13.02 1.22 9.45
C GLN A 124 -12.60 0.19 10.51
N TYR A 125 -13.23 -0.99 10.54
CA TYR A 125 -12.89 -2.04 11.49
C TYR A 125 -11.56 -2.70 11.13
N LEU A 126 -11.30 -2.89 9.82
CA LEU A 126 -10.03 -3.38 9.34
C LEU A 126 -8.90 -2.39 9.58
N GLN A 127 -9.12 -1.09 9.40
CA GLN A 127 -8.13 -0.04 9.71
C GLN A 127 -7.80 -0.03 11.22
N LYS A 128 -8.80 -0.09 12.09
CA LYS A 128 -8.57 -0.18 13.55
C LYS A 128 -7.83 -1.47 13.93
N GLY A 129 -8.20 -2.59 13.31
CA GLY A 129 -7.52 -3.87 13.47
C GLY A 129 -6.06 -3.83 13.03
N PHE A 130 -5.77 -3.19 11.88
CA PHE A 130 -4.43 -2.95 11.37
C PHE A 130 -3.59 -2.14 12.35
N ILE A 131 -4.07 -0.96 12.77
CA ILE A 131 -3.38 -0.07 13.72
C ILE A 131 -3.07 -0.82 15.02
N HIS A 132 -4.04 -1.56 15.56
CA HIS A 132 -3.85 -2.34 16.78
C HIS A 132 -2.78 -3.44 16.60
N LEU A 133 -2.83 -4.18 15.50
CA LEU A 133 -1.89 -5.26 15.20
C LEU A 133 -0.46 -4.73 15.03
N VAL A 134 -0.30 -3.61 14.34
CA VAL A 134 1.00 -2.98 14.11
C VAL A 134 1.60 -2.51 15.43
N ASN A 135 0.84 -1.72 16.21
CA ASN A 135 1.36 -1.07 17.41
C ASN A 135 1.63 -2.05 18.57
N ASN A 136 0.83 -3.11 18.69
CA ASN A 136 0.95 -4.04 19.82
C ASN A 136 1.75 -5.31 19.51
N LYS A 137 1.84 -5.72 18.24
CA LYS A 137 2.55 -6.96 17.84
C LYS A 137 3.75 -6.66 16.98
N PHE A 138 3.57 -6.01 15.83
CA PHE A 138 4.64 -5.84 14.85
C PHE A 138 5.78 -5.00 15.40
N LEU A 139 5.50 -3.81 15.94
CA LEU A 139 6.52 -2.90 16.48
C LEU A 139 7.23 -3.47 17.71
N ARG A 140 6.57 -4.35 18.47
CA ARG A 140 7.19 -5.05 19.62
C ARG A 140 7.95 -6.32 19.24
N GLY A 141 7.93 -6.73 17.96
CA GLY A 141 8.59 -7.95 17.51
C GLY A 141 7.89 -9.24 17.98
N LEU A 142 6.60 -9.16 18.29
CA LEU A 142 5.78 -10.26 18.82
C LEU A 142 4.83 -10.87 17.77
N CYS A 143 5.02 -10.54 16.49
CA CYS A 143 4.20 -11.08 15.40
C CYS A 143 4.60 -12.51 15.04
N SER A 144 3.59 -13.37 14.92
CA SER A 144 3.64 -14.63 14.20
C SER A 144 3.71 -14.41 12.68
N ALA A 145 4.10 -15.45 11.94
CA ALA A 145 4.15 -15.39 10.47
C ALA A 145 2.79 -15.02 9.84
N ASN A 146 1.69 -15.58 10.37
CA ASN A 146 0.33 -15.29 9.91
C ASN A 146 -0.03 -13.81 10.10
N GLU A 147 0.40 -13.19 11.21
CA GLU A 147 0.14 -11.78 11.47
C GLU A 147 0.94 -10.88 10.52
N VAL A 148 2.21 -11.20 10.24
CA VAL A 148 3.01 -10.48 9.23
C VAL A 148 2.35 -10.55 7.85
N THR A 149 1.92 -11.75 7.43
CA THR A 149 1.21 -11.90 6.16
C THR A 149 -0.14 -11.20 6.16
N THR A 150 -0.84 -11.15 7.31
CA THR A 150 -2.11 -10.41 7.43
C THR A 150 -1.89 -8.91 7.25
N ILE A 151 -0.83 -8.34 7.83
CA ILE A 151 -0.46 -6.92 7.62
C ILE A 151 -0.23 -6.65 6.13
N ILE A 152 0.53 -7.51 5.45
CA ILE A 152 0.79 -7.35 4.01
C ILE A 152 -0.52 -7.42 3.20
N GLU A 153 -1.38 -8.40 3.46
CA GLU A 153 -2.66 -8.52 2.77
C GLU A 153 -3.59 -7.34 3.06
N LEU A 154 -3.58 -6.77 4.28
CA LEU A 154 -4.32 -5.55 4.60
C LEU A 154 -3.78 -4.34 3.84
N LEU A 155 -2.46 -4.18 3.74
CA LEU A 155 -1.87 -3.08 2.97
C LEU A 155 -2.24 -3.18 1.47
N LYS A 156 -2.28 -4.39 0.91
CA LYS A 156 -2.80 -4.60 -0.46
C LYS A 156 -4.26 -4.18 -0.57
N PHE A 157 -5.10 -4.66 0.35
CA PHE A 157 -6.53 -4.35 0.36
C PHE A 157 -6.79 -2.84 0.43
N PHE A 158 -6.13 -2.14 1.35
CA PHE A 158 -6.24 -0.68 1.46
C PHE A 158 -5.74 0.02 0.20
N SER A 159 -4.69 -0.50 -0.46
CA SER A 159 -4.21 0.07 -1.71
C SER A 159 -5.24 -0.02 -2.83
N LEU A 160 -6.02 -1.10 -2.91
CA LEU A 160 -7.09 -1.28 -3.90
C LEU A 160 -8.30 -0.39 -3.63
N VAL A 161 -8.82 -0.40 -2.40
CA VAL A 161 -10.04 0.35 -2.03
C VAL A 161 -9.84 1.86 -2.09
N ASP A 162 -8.62 2.33 -1.85
CA ASP A 162 -8.31 3.76 -1.85
C ASP A 162 -8.07 4.35 -3.26
N GLU A 163 -7.81 3.54 -4.29
CA GLU A 163 -7.59 4.03 -5.68
C GLU A 163 -8.89 4.51 -6.35
N GLU A 164 -10.03 3.92 -6.03
CA GLU A 164 -11.30 4.25 -6.71
C GLU A 164 -11.95 5.54 -6.19
N ARG A 165 -11.61 5.99 -4.98
CA ARG A 165 -12.08 7.29 -4.47
C ARG A 165 -11.47 8.49 -5.20
N ASP A 166 -10.35 8.27 -5.89
CA ASP A 166 -9.64 9.28 -6.69
C ASP A 166 -10.13 9.32 -8.16
N GLY A 167 -11.14 8.52 -8.53
CA GLY A 167 -11.69 8.36 -9.89
C GLY A 167 -12.64 9.46 -10.39
N GLY A 168 -12.41 10.72 -10.03
CA GLY A 168 -13.10 11.86 -10.65
C GLY A 168 -12.46 12.20 -12.01
N SER A 169 -13.23 12.17 -13.10
CA SER A 169 -12.79 12.35 -14.49
C SER A 169 -12.26 13.75 -14.86
N ASP A 170 -12.02 14.64 -13.90
CA ASP A 170 -11.49 15.98 -14.16
C ASP A 170 -9.96 16.00 -14.04
N LEU A 171 -9.33 15.63 -15.16
CA LEU A 171 -7.88 15.68 -15.43
C LEU A 171 -7.26 17.11 -15.43
N THR A 172 -7.89 18.10 -14.80
CA THR A 172 -7.44 19.50 -14.89
C THR A 172 -6.55 19.97 -13.73
N ASP A 173 -6.42 19.21 -12.63
CA ASP A 173 -5.47 19.52 -11.55
C ASP A 173 -4.87 18.22 -10.96
N PRO A 174 -3.65 17.77 -11.36
CA PRO A 174 -2.99 16.60 -10.76
C PRO A 174 -2.58 16.78 -9.28
N ILE A 175 -3.03 17.86 -8.65
CA ILE A 175 -2.57 18.40 -7.36
C ILE A 175 -3.72 18.56 -6.35
N LYS A 176 -4.97 18.33 -6.76
CA LYS A 176 -6.15 18.38 -5.88
C LYS A 176 -6.82 17.02 -5.80
N GLN A 177 -6.45 16.26 -4.78
CA GLN A 177 -7.31 15.27 -4.15
C GLN A 177 -6.88 15.17 -2.69
N GLU A 178 -6.90 16.31 -2.00
CA GLU A 178 -7.00 16.29 -0.55
C GLU A 178 -8.40 15.73 -0.27
N ARG A 179 -8.47 14.49 0.21
CA ARG A 179 -9.73 13.81 0.53
C ARG A 179 -10.57 14.73 1.43
N GLU A 180 -11.88 14.77 1.23
CA GLU A 180 -12.78 15.45 2.16
C GLU A 180 -12.68 14.75 3.52
N VAL A 181 -12.07 15.43 4.50
CA VAL A 181 -11.77 14.86 5.81
C VAL A 181 -12.58 15.59 6.87
N THR A 182 -13.48 14.87 7.53
CA THR A 182 -14.09 15.28 8.80
C THR A 182 -13.08 15.17 9.95
N GLU A 183 -13.26 15.91 11.05
CA GLU A 183 -12.33 15.86 12.21
C GLU A 183 -12.13 14.43 12.76
N ILE A 184 -13.19 13.61 12.77
CA ILE A 184 -13.13 12.21 13.23
C ILE A 184 -12.32 11.33 12.26
N SER A 185 -12.51 11.51 10.94
CA SER A 185 -11.67 10.83 9.94
C SER A 185 -10.22 11.28 10.01
N HIS A 186 -9.95 12.56 10.35
CA HIS A 186 -8.59 13.08 10.46
C HIS A 186 -7.78 12.36 11.54
N TYR A 187 -8.38 12.08 12.70
CA TYR A 187 -7.70 11.35 13.78
C TYR A 187 -7.37 9.91 13.38
N GLN A 188 -8.30 9.22 12.70
CA GLN A 188 -8.07 7.86 12.23
C GLN A 188 -7.02 7.81 11.12
N ASP A 189 -7.05 8.75 10.18
CA ASP A 189 -6.07 8.91 9.11
C ASP A 189 -4.68 9.20 9.69
N PHE A 190 -4.58 10.05 10.72
CA PHE A 190 -3.32 10.32 11.41
C PHE A 190 -2.72 9.06 12.05
N ASN A 191 -3.53 8.28 12.78
CA ASN A 191 -3.07 7.02 13.38
C ASN A 191 -2.66 5.98 12.34
N MET A 192 -3.35 5.95 11.20
CA MET A 192 -2.97 5.12 10.06
C MET A 192 -1.62 5.56 9.50
N ALA A 193 -1.44 6.86 9.25
CA ALA A 193 -0.20 7.44 8.75
C ALA A 193 0.99 7.17 9.68
N ASP A 194 0.82 7.36 10.99
CA ASP A 194 1.83 7.06 12.01
C ASP A 194 2.18 5.57 12.03
N SER A 195 1.18 4.68 12.01
CA SER A 195 1.43 3.23 11.98
C SER A 195 2.21 2.81 10.72
N LEU A 196 1.90 3.41 9.57
CA LEU A 196 2.63 3.18 8.31
C LEU A 196 4.07 3.68 8.39
N GLU A 197 4.29 4.88 8.93
CA GLU A 197 5.63 5.44 9.16
C GLU A 197 6.47 4.52 10.04
N GLN A 198 5.91 4.04 11.14
CA GLN A 198 6.60 3.13 12.06
C GLN A 198 6.98 1.79 11.38
N ILE A 199 6.12 1.25 10.49
CA ILE A 199 6.47 0.06 9.69
C ILE A 199 7.66 0.37 8.78
N ILE A 200 7.62 1.50 8.06
CA ILE A 200 8.67 1.92 7.12
C ILE A 200 10.00 2.08 7.86
N VAL A 201 10.00 2.80 8.98
CA VAL A 201 11.20 3.05 9.81
C VAL A 201 11.74 1.73 10.36
N LYS A 202 10.89 0.90 10.98
CA LYS A 202 11.32 -0.38 11.55
C LYS A 202 11.87 -1.34 10.49
N THR A 203 11.32 -1.32 9.28
CA THR A 203 11.76 -2.20 8.20
C THR A 203 13.05 -1.69 7.57
N SER A 204 13.14 -0.38 7.28
CA SER A 204 14.29 0.25 6.62
C SER A 204 15.55 0.30 7.49
N THR A 205 15.40 0.48 8.81
CA THR A 205 16.53 0.55 9.78
C THR A 205 17.47 -0.65 9.72
N LYS A 206 16.98 -1.84 9.36
CA LYS A 206 17.78 -3.07 9.19
C LYS A 206 18.80 -2.99 8.04
N TYR A 207 18.62 -2.06 7.11
CA TYR A 207 19.35 -1.98 5.84
C TYR A 207 20.12 -0.66 5.69
N LEU A 208 20.10 0.21 6.71
CA LEU A 208 20.75 1.53 6.64
C LEU A 208 22.27 1.45 6.63
N ASP A 209 22.85 0.39 7.19
CA ASP A 209 24.29 0.10 7.16
C ASP A 209 24.81 -0.15 5.74
N GLN A 210 23.95 -0.52 4.80
CA GLN A 210 24.28 -0.69 3.39
C GLN A 210 24.45 0.63 2.63
N ILE A 211 24.09 1.78 3.24
CA ILE A 211 24.21 3.09 2.60
C ILE A 211 25.70 3.42 2.44
N SER A 212 26.20 3.26 1.22
CA SER A 212 27.57 3.58 0.84
C SER A 212 27.57 4.63 -0.27
N LEU A 213 28.06 5.82 0.05
CA LEU A 213 28.19 6.94 -0.89
C LEU A 213 29.62 7.48 -0.84
N LYS A 214 30.31 7.45 -1.99
CA LYS A 214 31.59 8.15 -2.18
C LYS A 214 31.34 9.36 -3.07
N TYR A 215 31.68 10.54 -2.60
CA TYR A 215 31.54 11.79 -3.35
C TYR A 215 32.80 12.64 -3.22
N ILE A 216 33.04 13.50 -4.21
CA ILE A 216 34.16 14.43 -4.23
C ILE A 216 33.59 15.84 -4.09
N VAL A 217 33.92 16.51 -2.99
CA VAL A 217 33.56 17.92 -2.78
C VAL A 217 34.61 18.80 -3.45
N ARG A 218 34.20 19.55 -4.47
CA ARG A 218 35.06 20.59 -5.08
C ARG A 218 34.87 21.89 -4.29
N LEU A 219 35.77 22.15 -3.36
CA LEU A 219 35.83 23.45 -2.69
C LEU A 219 36.48 24.46 -3.65
N LYS A 220 35.72 25.46 -4.12
CA LYS A 220 36.31 26.68 -4.67
C LYS A 220 36.84 27.49 -3.50
N VAL A 221 38.07 27.21 -3.11
CA VAL A 221 38.76 27.98 -2.07
C VAL A 221 39.17 29.33 -2.68
N SER A 222 38.39 30.37 -2.42
CA SER A 222 38.96 31.72 -2.39
C SER A 222 40.01 31.70 -1.28
N ARG A 223 41.29 31.96 -1.60
CA ARG A 223 42.42 31.91 -0.64
C ARG A 223 42.01 32.43 0.75
N PRO A 224 42.09 31.62 1.82
CA PRO A 224 41.75 32.10 3.15
C PRO A 224 42.93 32.89 3.73
N ALA A 225 42.65 34.06 4.29
CA ALA A 225 43.48 34.65 5.32
C ALA A 225 43.17 33.89 6.63
N SER A 226 44.14 33.11 7.11
CA SER A 226 44.15 32.30 8.34
C SER A 226 43.55 30.87 8.29
N PRO A 227 44.19 29.87 8.94
CA PRO A 227 43.96 28.45 8.70
C PRO A 227 43.27 27.72 9.88
N SER A 228 42.37 28.37 10.62
CA SER A 228 41.85 27.78 11.87
C SER A 228 40.36 28.04 12.10
N SER A 229 39.47 27.35 11.38
CA SER A 229 38.10 27.01 11.89
C SER A 229 37.22 26.21 10.91
N VAL A 230 37.75 25.37 10.01
CA VAL A 230 36.85 24.58 9.14
C VAL A 230 36.35 23.35 9.91
N LYS A 231 35.19 23.49 10.57
CA LYS A 231 34.40 22.34 11.03
C LYS A 231 33.92 21.59 9.79
N ASN A 232 34.56 20.45 9.50
CA ASN A 232 34.14 19.54 8.44
C ASN A 232 32.96 18.69 8.95
N ASP A 233 31.74 19.22 8.88
CA ASP A 233 30.56 18.37 8.84
C ASP A 233 30.27 18.01 7.37
N PRO A 234 30.41 16.72 6.97
CA PRO A 234 30.19 16.29 5.60
C PRO A 234 28.76 16.53 5.09
N PHE A 235 27.79 16.76 5.98
CA PHE A 235 26.39 17.01 5.62
C PHE A 235 25.96 18.49 5.66
N ASP A 236 26.78 19.38 6.24
CA ASP A 236 26.44 20.81 6.41
C ASP A 236 27.04 21.73 5.32
N ASN A 237 27.79 21.15 4.38
CA ASN A 237 28.42 21.90 3.29
C ASN A 237 27.44 22.24 2.16
N LYS A 238 26.85 23.43 2.23
CA LYS A 238 25.87 24.04 1.28
C LYS A 238 26.40 24.34 -0.14
N GLY A 239 27.41 23.62 -0.63
CA GLY A 239 28.11 23.95 -1.88
C GLY A 239 28.37 22.79 -2.83
N VAL A 240 27.83 21.60 -2.59
CA VAL A 240 28.10 20.43 -3.43
C VAL A 240 27.11 20.38 -4.60
N ASP A 241 27.61 20.51 -5.83
CA ASP A 241 26.88 20.11 -7.06
C ASP A 241 26.72 18.57 -7.04
N CYS A 242 25.74 18.10 -6.26
CA CYS A 242 25.45 16.68 -5.97
C CYS A 242 24.73 15.93 -7.10
N THR A 243 24.69 16.45 -8.33
CA THR A 243 23.78 15.93 -9.38
C THR A 243 24.10 14.51 -9.86
N ARG A 244 25.24 13.92 -9.46
CA ARG A 244 25.67 12.58 -9.91
C ARG A 244 25.90 11.56 -8.81
N ALA A 245 25.80 11.94 -7.53
CA ALA A 245 26.18 11.07 -6.42
C ALA A 245 24.92 10.45 -5.79
N ILE A 246 24.51 9.27 -6.27
CA ILE A 246 23.50 8.42 -5.61
C ILE A 246 24.20 7.23 -4.93
N PRO A 247 23.72 6.78 -3.75
CA PRO A 247 24.33 5.66 -3.03
C PRO A 247 24.42 4.39 -3.88
N LYS A 248 25.25 3.44 -3.42
CA LYS A 248 25.22 2.08 -3.95
C LYS A 248 23.83 1.45 -3.73
N LYS A 249 23.56 0.42 -4.52
CA LYS A 249 22.35 -0.39 -4.43
C LYS A 249 22.21 -0.94 -3.01
N ILE A 250 20.99 -0.84 -2.48
CA ILE A 250 20.58 -1.47 -1.22
C ILE A 250 19.81 -2.74 -1.57
N ASN A 251 20.19 -3.86 -0.97
CA ASN A 251 19.59 -5.16 -1.21
C ASN A 251 18.72 -5.56 -0.03
N ILE A 252 17.41 -5.71 -0.29
CA ILE A 252 16.44 -6.25 0.66
C ILE A 252 16.22 -7.71 0.30
N SER A 253 16.80 -8.63 1.08
CA SER A 253 16.72 -10.08 0.82
C SER A 253 15.40 -10.70 1.29
N SER A 254 14.75 -10.10 2.29
CA SER A 254 13.47 -10.58 2.82
C SER A 254 12.30 -10.16 1.93
N VAL A 255 11.58 -11.14 1.38
CA VAL A 255 10.37 -10.91 0.56
C VAL A 255 9.28 -10.18 1.36
N TYR A 256 9.17 -10.49 2.65
CA TYR A 256 8.22 -9.81 3.54
C TYR A 256 8.60 -8.36 3.77
N ASP A 257 9.89 -8.06 3.99
CA ASP A 257 10.36 -6.68 4.18
C ASP A 257 10.19 -5.87 2.89
N SER A 258 10.45 -6.46 1.72
CA SER A 258 10.20 -5.79 0.43
C SER A 258 8.72 -5.46 0.25
N SER A 259 7.83 -6.41 0.56
CA SER A 259 6.38 -6.21 0.45
C SER A 259 5.86 -5.16 1.44
N LEU A 260 6.31 -5.20 2.70
CA LEU A 260 5.96 -4.23 3.73
C LEU A 260 6.45 -2.83 3.38
N LEU A 261 7.68 -2.71 2.88
CA LEU A 261 8.25 -1.42 2.53
C LEU A 261 7.57 -0.82 1.30
N SER A 262 7.34 -1.61 0.26
CA SER A 262 6.70 -1.14 -0.98
C SER A 262 5.26 -0.69 -0.77
N LEU A 263 4.43 -1.53 -0.16
CA LEU A 263 3.03 -1.20 0.13
C LEU A 263 2.91 -0.13 1.23
N GLY A 264 3.76 -0.21 2.25
CA GLY A 264 3.81 0.78 3.33
C GLY A 264 4.13 2.17 2.82
N LEU A 265 5.16 2.33 1.97
CA LEU A 265 5.49 3.60 1.33
C LEU A 265 4.37 4.10 0.42
N LEU A 266 3.73 3.20 -0.34
CA LEU A 266 2.62 3.56 -1.23
C LEU A 266 1.47 4.20 -0.46
N LEU A 267 1.03 3.55 0.62
CA LEU A 267 -0.03 4.08 1.46
C LEU A 267 0.42 5.29 2.27
N TYR A 268 1.66 5.32 2.78
CA TYR A 268 2.19 6.48 3.48
C TYR A 268 2.13 7.75 2.61
N LEU A 269 2.46 7.65 1.33
CA LEU A 269 2.35 8.77 0.40
C LEU A 269 0.91 9.27 0.27
N ARG A 270 -0.09 8.37 0.28
CA ARG A 270 -1.51 8.74 0.27
C ARG A 270 -1.95 9.42 1.57
N TYR A 271 -1.47 8.94 2.70
CA TYR A 271 -1.79 9.50 4.02
C TYR A 271 -0.87 10.67 4.43
N SER A 272 0.08 11.07 3.58
CA SER A 272 1.06 12.09 3.95
C SER A 272 0.46 13.49 4.18
N TYR A 273 -0.77 13.76 3.74
CA TYR A 273 -1.45 15.06 3.93
C TYR A 273 -1.79 15.35 5.39
N VAL A 274 -2.07 14.33 6.22
CA VAL A 274 -2.37 14.52 7.65
C VAL A 274 -1.12 14.67 8.51
N ILE A 275 0.07 14.37 7.97
CA ILE A 275 1.32 14.45 8.71
C ILE A 275 1.85 15.89 8.65
N PRO A 276 2.19 16.51 9.79
CA PRO A 276 2.83 17.81 9.83
C PRO A 276 4.12 17.85 9.00
N ASP A 277 4.31 18.96 8.29
CA ASP A 277 5.40 19.16 7.33
C ASP A 277 6.80 18.95 7.89
N ASP A 278 7.02 19.28 9.15
CA ASP A 278 8.29 19.12 9.87
C ASP A 278 8.63 17.65 10.19
N ARG A 279 7.60 16.80 10.31
CA ARG A 279 7.74 15.40 10.71
C ARG A 279 7.79 14.40 9.57
N LYS A 280 7.54 14.83 8.33
CA LYS A 280 7.52 13.94 7.16
C LYS A 280 8.88 13.28 6.91
N LEU A 281 8.85 11.98 6.56
CA LEU A 281 10.02 11.16 6.25
C LEU A 281 10.90 11.73 5.12
N TRP A 282 10.34 12.51 4.19
CA TRP A 282 11.14 13.09 3.10
C TRP A 282 12.10 14.20 3.54
N ASN A 283 11.94 14.72 4.77
CA ASN A 283 12.89 15.66 5.35
C ASN A 283 14.09 14.95 5.99
N ASP A 284 13.99 13.65 6.27
CA ASP A 284 15.12 12.86 6.78
C ASP A 284 16.13 12.61 5.65
N LEU A 285 17.33 13.17 5.81
CA LEU A 285 18.43 13.04 4.86
C LEU A 285 18.92 11.59 4.72
N THR A 286 18.94 10.84 5.82
CA THR A 286 19.34 9.43 5.85
C THR A 286 18.31 8.60 5.11
N PHE A 287 17.03 8.83 5.38
CA PHE A 287 15.94 8.15 4.68
C PHE A 287 15.92 8.50 3.18
N LYS A 288 16.19 9.74 2.81
CA LYS A 288 16.34 10.13 1.41
C LYS A 288 17.50 9.42 0.72
N ALA A 289 18.66 9.29 1.37
CA ALA A 289 19.78 8.52 0.85
C ALA A 289 19.42 7.03 0.69
N PHE A 290 18.68 6.48 1.65
CA PHE A 290 18.14 5.12 1.58
C PHE A 290 17.26 4.93 0.34
N ILE A 291 16.25 5.78 0.12
CA ILE A 291 15.37 5.74 -1.07
C ILE A 291 16.19 5.87 -2.38
N LEU A 292 17.20 6.74 -2.42
CA LEU A 292 18.07 6.87 -3.59
C LEU A 292 18.89 5.60 -3.88
N GLY A 293 19.28 4.85 -2.85
CA GLY A 293 19.91 3.53 -3.00
C GLY A 293 18.95 2.47 -3.53
N LEU A 294 17.67 2.53 -3.11
CA LEU A 294 16.61 1.61 -3.55
C LEU A 294 16.21 1.78 -5.02
N LEU A 295 16.47 2.93 -5.64
CA LEU A 295 16.30 3.12 -7.09
C LEU A 295 17.11 2.12 -7.94
N LYS A 296 18.16 1.52 -7.36
CA LYS A 296 18.99 0.51 -8.01
C LYS A 296 18.63 -0.93 -7.61
N SER A 297 17.55 -1.14 -6.85
CA SER A 297 17.09 -2.47 -6.43
C SER A 297 16.77 -3.36 -7.65
N ASP A 298 16.87 -4.69 -7.48
CA ASP A 298 16.39 -5.63 -8.52
C ASP A 298 14.86 -5.76 -8.51
N ASP A 299 14.22 -5.43 -7.37
CA ASP A 299 12.77 -5.48 -7.22
C ASP A 299 12.13 -4.25 -7.89
N VAL A 300 11.32 -4.50 -8.92
CA VAL A 300 10.62 -3.47 -9.70
C VAL A 300 9.66 -2.67 -8.82
N ASN A 301 8.98 -3.31 -7.86
CA ASN A 301 8.04 -2.62 -6.99
C ASN A 301 8.77 -1.60 -6.11
N ILE A 302 9.92 -1.99 -5.56
CA ILE A 302 10.80 -1.11 -4.77
C ILE A 302 11.33 0.06 -5.61
N ARG A 303 11.71 -0.18 -6.86
CA ARG A 303 12.14 0.89 -7.77
C ARG A 303 11.01 1.87 -8.06
N CYS A 304 9.83 1.37 -8.42
CA CYS A 304 8.67 2.18 -8.76
C CYS A 304 8.20 3.03 -7.58
N ILE A 305 8.12 2.45 -6.38
CA ILE A 305 7.70 3.22 -5.20
C ILE A 305 8.75 4.25 -4.79
N SER A 306 10.04 3.95 -4.94
CA SER A 306 11.13 4.90 -4.67
C SER A 306 11.06 6.09 -5.63
N LEU A 307 10.78 5.86 -6.91
CA LEU A 307 10.53 6.91 -7.89
C LEU A 307 9.32 7.77 -7.49
N LYS A 308 8.19 7.14 -7.16
CA LYS A 308 6.97 7.84 -6.74
C LYS A 308 7.22 8.73 -5.52
N PHE A 309 7.93 8.21 -4.51
CA PHE A 309 8.29 8.97 -3.31
C PHE A 309 9.11 10.23 -3.63
N LEU A 310 10.14 10.11 -4.48
CA LEU A 310 11.00 11.24 -4.87
C LEU A 310 10.28 12.27 -5.75
N CYS A 311 9.40 11.82 -6.64
CA CYS A 311 8.61 12.68 -7.51
C CYS A 311 7.59 13.51 -6.72
N ILE A 312 6.81 12.88 -5.82
CA ILE A 312 5.78 13.56 -5.01
C ILE A 312 6.41 14.65 -4.15
N HIS A 313 7.51 14.36 -3.46
CA HIS A 313 8.22 15.36 -2.67
C HIS A 313 8.66 16.58 -3.52
N THR A 314 9.12 16.34 -4.75
CA THR A 314 9.54 17.42 -5.64
C THR A 314 8.35 18.29 -6.08
N LEU A 315 7.22 17.66 -6.41
CA LEU A 315 5.99 18.36 -6.80
C LEU A 315 5.41 19.20 -5.64
N GLN A 316 5.38 18.66 -4.42
CA GLN A 316 4.92 19.39 -3.24
C GLN A 316 5.80 20.63 -2.95
N ARG A 317 7.13 20.53 -3.08
CA ARG A 317 8.01 21.69 -2.91
C ARG A 317 7.88 22.76 -4.00
N ILE A 318 7.41 22.39 -5.19
CA ILE A 318 7.04 23.34 -6.23
C ILE A 318 5.73 24.05 -5.84
N LYS A 319 4.71 23.31 -5.36
CA LYS A 319 3.43 23.85 -4.85
C LYS A 319 3.65 24.88 -3.74
N ASP A 320 4.51 24.56 -2.77
CA ASP A 320 4.81 25.44 -1.62
C ASP A 320 5.69 26.66 -1.99
N GLY A 321 6.07 26.82 -3.26
CA GLY A 321 6.94 27.91 -3.70
C GLY A 321 8.38 27.83 -3.18
N ARG A 322 8.78 26.73 -2.52
CA ARG A 322 10.14 26.51 -2.02
C ARG A 322 11.16 26.24 -3.14
N ILE A 323 10.70 25.92 -4.35
CA ILE A 323 11.52 25.79 -5.57
C ILE A 323 11.05 26.83 -6.62
N ARG A 324 11.11 28.13 -6.30
CA ARG A 324 10.92 29.20 -7.30
C ARG A 324 12.20 29.60 -8.04
N VAL A 325 13.37 29.21 -7.53
CA VAL A 325 14.67 29.78 -7.96
C VAL A 325 15.44 28.92 -8.96
N LEU A 326 15.18 27.60 -9.03
CA LEU A 326 15.90 26.72 -9.96
C LEU A 326 15.30 26.69 -11.38
N TRP A 327 13.99 26.88 -11.52
CA TRP A 327 13.34 26.89 -12.84
C TRP A 327 13.70 28.13 -13.68
N LYS A 328 13.86 29.30 -13.04
CA LYS A 328 14.33 30.52 -13.72
C LYS A 328 15.78 30.46 -14.19
N LYS A 329 16.60 29.56 -13.62
CA LYS A 329 18.04 29.51 -13.89
C LYS A 329 18.41 28.53 -15.01
N TYR A 330 17.54 27.56 -15.32
CA TYR A 330 17.76 26.54 -16.36
C TYR A 330 16.85 26.68 -17.58
N CYS A 331 15.75 27.42 -17.48
CA CYS A 331 14.95 27.83 -18.64
C CYS A 331 15.09 29.35 -18.83
N HIS A 332 15.88 29.77 -19.82
CA HIS A 332 15.81 31.12 -20.37
C HIS A 332 14.49 31.26 -21.16
N ILE A 333 13.36 31.25 -20.46
CA ILE A 333 12.07 31.67 -21.00
C ILE A 333 11.48 32.63 -19.98
N SER A 334 11.45 33.91 -20.34
CA SER A 334 10.67 34.91 -19.62
C SER A 334 9.19 34.55 -19.75
N LEU A 335 8.63 33.87 -18.76
CA LEU A 335 7.20 33.59 -18.72
C LEU A 335 6.48 34.70 -17.97
N ASN A 336 5.78 35.53 -18.75
CA ASN A 336 4.69 36.37 -18.28
C ASN A 336 3.60 35.48 -17.67
N ARG A 337 2.96 35.96 -16.60
CA ARG A 337 2.07 35.22 -15.68
C ARG A 337 0.88 34.46 -16.31
N SER A 338 0.62 34.60 -17.61
CA SER A 338 -0.56 34.02 -18.28
C SER A 338 -0.32 32.70 -19.04
N THR A 339 0.92 32.19 -19.13
CA THR A 339 1.25 31.03 -19.99
C THR A 339 1.65 29.74 -19.24
N THR A 340 1.65 29.75 -17.90
CA THR A 340 2.09 28.62 -17.07
C THR A 340 1.19 27.39 -17.15
N THR A 341 -0.08 27.55 -17.53
CA THR A 341 -1.06 26.45 -17.65
C THR A 341 -0.90 25.62 -18.93
N HIS A 342 -0.33 26.17 -20.00
CA HIS A 342 -0.25 25.44 -21.28
C HIS A 342 1.00 24.57 -21.46
N TYR A 343 2.12 24.89 -20.81
CA TYR A 343 3.37 24.11 -20.98
C TYR A 343 3.46 22.86 -20.11
N LEU A 344 2.72 22.79 -19.00
CA LEU A 344 2.62 21.59 -18.16
C LEU A 344 1.84 20.44 -18.84
N GLY A 345 0.93 20.75 -19.77
CA GLY A 345 0.22 19.75 -20.56
C GLY A 345 1.10 19.07 -21.63
N GLY A 346 2.13 19.76 -22.14
CA GLY A 346 2.96 19.26 -23.24
C GLY A 346 3.99 18.20 -22.85
N LEU A 347 4.52 18.23 -21.62
CA LEU A 347 5.53 17.26 -21.17
C LEU A 347 4.93 15.92 -20.73
N ILE A 348 3.63 15.88 -20.43
CA ILE A 348 2.91 14.68 -19.99
C ILE A 348 2.45 13.85 -21.21
N HIS A 349 2.34 14.46 -22.40
CA HIS A 349 1.97 13.77 -23.64
C HIS A 349 3.09 12.95 -24.30
N SER A 350 4.33 12.98 -23.78
CA SER A 350 5.45 12.17 -24.32
C SER A 350 5.87 11.00 -23.42
N ILE A 351 5.12 10.71 -22.35
CA ILE A 351 5.31 9.52 -21.50
C ILE A 351 3.97 8.76 -21.35
N HIS A 352 3.15 8.78 -22.39
CA HIS A 352 2.04 7.85 -22.57
C HIS A 352 2.33 6.91 -23.73
#